data_AF-A0A6A3S425-F1
#
_entry.id   AF-A0A6A3S425-F1
#
_cell.length_a   1.000
_cell.length_b   1.000
_cell.length_c   1.000
_cell.angle_alpha   90.00
_cell.angle_beta   90.00
_cell.angle_gamma   90.00
#
_symmetry.space_group_name_H-M   'P 1'
#
loop_
_entity.id
_entity.type
_entity.pdbx_description
1 polymer ?
#
loop_
_entity_poly.entity_id
_entity_poly.type
_entity_poly.pdbx_seq_one_letter_code
_entity_poly.pdbx_strand_id
1 'polypeptide(L)'
;MKLHHLILMVTMFTQASAVSSSSSSSSGLNGWYPCSESTFSDEGGSGDQDAECAVYTAPLCYPGICETPEGVDSTVDIFVKRVVAVSGSDTATNVWIMQGGPGASSTASTYPLVL
;
A
#
# COMPACT_ATOMS: atom_id res chain seq x y z
N MET A 1 -40.66 -10.00 61.25
CA MET A 1 -40.52 -9.25 59.99
C MET A 1 -39.45 -9.96 59.18
N LYS A 2 -39.81 -10.91 58.29
CA LYS A 2 -39.86 -10.73 56.82
C LYS A 2 -38.77 -9.77 56.29
N LEU A 3 -37.81 -10.31 55.53
CA LEU A 3 -37.51 -9.95 54.12
C LEU A 3 -36.16 -10.58 53.68
N HIS A 4 -36.16 -11.85 53.25
CA HIS A 4 -35.66 -12.23 51.91
C HIS A 4 -35.41 -11.07 50.96
N HIS A 5 -34.18 -10.89 50.47
CA HIS A 5 -33.75 -10.28 49.19
C HIS A 5 -32.21 -10.16 49.26
N LEU A 6 -31.37 -10.45 48.27
CA LEU A 6 -31.48 -11.04 46.94
C LEU A 6 -30.02 -11.27 46.51
N ILE A 7 -29.77 -12.37 45.82
CA ILE A 7 -28.50 -12.75 45.19
C ILE A 7 -27.98 -11.61 44.30
N LEU A 8 -26.75 -11.14 44.51
CA LEU A 8 -26.04 -10.32 43.53
C LEU A 8 -24.93 -11.15 42.89
N MET A 9 -25.25 -11.71 41.72
CA MET A 9 -24.29 -12.28 40.78
C MET A 9 -23.40 -11.14 40.26
N VAL A 10 -22.11 -11.13 40.60
CA VAL A 10 -21.14 -10.28 39.90
C VAL A 10 -20.73 -11.01 38.63
N THR A 11 -21.17 -10.51 37.49
CA THR A 11 -20.79 -10.99 36.17
C THR A 11 -19.30 -10.78 35.94
N MET A 12 -18.54 -11.88 35.85
CA MET A 12 -17.20 -11.87 35.27
C MET A 12 -17.34 -11.55 33.78
N PHE A 13 -17.18 -10.28 33.40
CA PHE A 13 -16.90 -9.94 32.02
C PHE A 13 -15.46 -10.37 31.74
N THR A 14 -15.29 -11.50 31.06
CA THR A 14 -14.03 -11.82 30.39
C THR A 14 -13.82 -10.76 29.32
N GLN A 15 -12.97 -9.79 29.64
CA GLN A 15 -12.46 -8.86 28.65
C GLN A 15 -11.59 -9.69 27.71
N ALA A 16 -12.15 -10.10 26.57
CA ALA A 16 -11.34 -10.55 25.46
C ALA A 16 -10.47 -9.36 25.08
N SER A 17 -9.20 -9.41 25.50
CA SER A 17 -8.19 -8.51 24.97
C SER A 17 -8.25 -8.71 23.46
N ALA A 18 -8.75 -7.71 22.73
CA ALA A 18 -8.41 -7.58 21.34
C ALA A 18 -6.88 -7.51 21.34
N VAL A 19 -6.24 -8.62 21.00
CA VAL A 19 -4.82 -8.61 20.68
C VAL A 19 -4.78 -7.67 19.50
N SER A 20 -4.40 -6.42 19.76
CA SER A 20 -3.90 -5.56 18.71
C SER A 20 -2.68 -6.31 18.20
N SER A 21 -2.88 -7.13 17.17
CA SER A 21 -1.83 -7.58 16.30
C SER A 21 -1.24 -6.28 15.79
N SER A 22 -0.23 -5.80 16.51
CA SER A 22 0.79 -4.94 15.95
C SER A 22 1.54 -5.85 14.98
N SER A 23 0.87 -6.20 13.88
CA SER A 23 1.56 -6.46 12.64
C SER A 23 2.35 -5.18 12.43
N SER A 24 3.65 -5.25 12.68
CA SER A 24 4.60 -4.42 11.97
C SER A 24 4.34 -4.71 10.51
N SER A 25 3.34 -4.03 9.94
CA SER A 25 3.01 -4.11 8.54
C SER A 25 4.23 -3.52 7.86
N SER A 26 5.16 -4.39 7.45
CA SER A 26 6.02 -4.09 6.32
C SER A 26 5.07 -3.45 5.30
N SER A 27 5.38 -2.24 4.87
CA SER A 27 4.47 -1.31 4.20
C SER A 27 4.07 -1.78 2.78
N GLY A 28 4.02 -3.10 2.52
CA GLY A 28 3.90 -3.77 1.23
C GLY A 28 5.04 -3.46 0.26
N LEU A 29 5.86 -2.46 0.56
CA LEU A 29 6.86 -1.89 -0.32
C LEU A 29 8.19 -2.62 -0.13
N ASN A 30 8.79 -3.06 -1.23
CA ASN A 30 10.09 -3.74 -1.25
C ASN A 30 11.30 -2.80 -1.09
N GLY A 31 11.07 -1.50 -0.90
CA GLY A 31 12.11 -0.47 -0.84
C GLY A 31 12.38 0.20 -2.19
N TRP A 32 13.01 1.36 -2.15
CA TRP A 32 13.36 2.12 -3.34
C TRP A 32 14.71 1.68 -3.89
N TYR A 33 14.78 1.44 -5.20
CA TYR A 33 16.02 1.08 -5.90
C TYR A 33 16.12 1.85 -7.22
N PRO A 34 17.33 2.07 -7.76
CA PRO A 34 17.49 2.68 -9.08
C PRO A 34 16.70 1.90 -10.13
N CYS A 35 15.91 2.60 -10.94
CA CYS A 35 15.18 1.97 -12.03
C CYS A 35 16.16 1.33 -13.03
N SER A 36 15.82 0.17 -13.58
CA SER A 36 16.62 -0.42 -14.66
C SER A 36 16.37 0.34 -15.97
N GLU A 37 17.40 0.43 -16.81
CA GLU A 37 17.33 1.03 -18.16
C GLU A 37 16.27 0.38 -19.06
N SER A 38 15.80 -0.82 -18.70
CA SER A 38 14.96 -1.69 -19.54
C SER A 38 13.62 -2.04 -18.92
N THR A 39 13.19 -1.35 -17.85
CA THR A 39 11.95 -1.75 -17.15
C THR A 39 10.72 -1.72 -18.07
N PHE A 40 10.77 -0.96 -19.19
CA PHE A 40 9.90 -1.12 -20.36
C PHE A 40 10.70 -0.78 -21.63
N SER A 41 11.13 -1.79 -22.37
CA SER A 41 12.06 -1.66 -23.51
C SER A 41 11.54 -0.90 -24.72
N ASP A 42 10.28 -0.47 -24.76
CA ASP A 42 9.66 -0.05 -26.03
C ASP A 42 9.59 1.46 -26.28
N GLU A 43 9.71 2.35 -25.30
CA GLU A 43 9.47 3.77 -25.57
C GLU A 43 10.36 4.69 -24.73
N GLY A 44 11.53 5.04 -25.30
CA GLY A 44 12.18 6.34 -25.12
C GLY A 44 12.36 6.86 -23.69
N GLY A 45 12.76 5.98 -22.76
CA GLY A 45 13.15 6.41 -21.42
C GLY A 45 14.31 7.40 -21.51
N SER A 46 14.10 8.64 -21.09
CA SER A 46 15.20 9.55 -20.78
C SER A 46 15.99 8.90 -19.64
N GLY A 47 17.14 8.29 -19.98
CA GLY A 47 18.10 7.72 -19.02
C GLY A 47 18.80 8.77 -18.14
N ASP A 48 18.17 9.94 -17.97
CA ASP A 48 18.79 11.15 -17.44
C ASP A 48 18.05 11.73 -16.23
N GLN A 49 17.01 11.07 -15.71
CA GLN A 49 16.39 11.46 -14.44
C GLN A 49 16.65 10.38 -13.40
N ASP A 50 17.21 10.76 -12.25
CA ASP A 50 17.43 9.92 -11.06
C ASP A 50 16.10 9.39 -10.53
N ALA A 51 15.55 8.42 -11.25
CA ALA A 51 14.26 7.81 -10.96
C ALA A 51 14.47 6.57 -10.12
N GLU A 52 13.63 6.45 -9.10
CA GLU A 52 13.61 5.30 -8.21
C GLU A 52 12.36 4.47 -8.46
N CYS A 53 12.53 3.17 -8.38
CA CYS A 53 11.52 2.17 -8.62
C CYS A 53 11.26 1.38 -7.34
N ALA A 54 10.03 0.93 -7.19
CA ALA A 54 9.62 0.03 -6.11
C ALA A 54 8.43 -0.82 -6.55
N VAL A 55 8.20 -1.93 -5.84
CA VAL A 55 7.00 -2.75 -5.95
C VAL A 55 6.29 -2.71 -4.61
N TYR A 56 5.01 -2.36 -4.65
CA TYR A 56 4.08 -2.45 -3.53
C TYR A 56 3.16 -3.65 -3.73
N THR A 57 3.27 -4.65 -2.86
CA THR A 57 2.37 -5.79 -2.84
C THR A 57 1.12 -5.45 -2.05
N ALA A 58 -0.01 -5.35 -2.75
CA ALA A 58 -1.32 -5.01 -2.18
C ALA A 58 -2.22 -6.26 -2.11
N PRO A 59 -3.15 -6.36 -1.14
CA PRO A 59 -4.14 -7.41 -1.15
C PRO A 59 -5.12 -7.22 -2.32
N LEU A 60 -5.50 -8.31 -2.99
CA LEU A 60 -6.61 -8.30 -3.95
C LEU A 60 -7.95 -8.12 -3.24
N CYS A 61 -8.09 -8.74 -2.08
CA CYS A 61 -9.26 -8.64 -1.23
C CYS A 61 -8.91 -7.99 0.11
N TYR A 62 -9.48 -6.82 0.35
CA TYR A 62 -9.37 -6.18 1.66
C TYR A 62 -10.26 -6.90 2.69
N PRO A 63 -9.78 -7.08 3.94
CA PRO A 63 -10.57 -7.71 5.00
C PRO A 63 -11.93 -7.02 5.18
N GLY A 64 -12.99 -7.82 5.21
CA GLY A 64 -14.37 -7.33 5.36
C GLY A 64 -15.06 -6.88 4.07
N ILE A 65 -14.36 -6.90 2.92
CA ILE A 65 -14.95 -6.58 1.60
C ILE A 65 -15.14 -7.83 0.74
N CYS A 66 -14.12 -8.68 0.65
CA CYS A 66 -14.19 -9.96 -0.05
C CYS A 66 -13.21 -10.98 0.52
N GLU A 67 -13.37 -12.24 0.09
CA GLU A 67 -12.46 -13.34 0.36
C GLU A 67 -11.77 -13.74 -0.94
N THR A 68 -10.46 -13.98 -0.88
CA THR A 68 -9.73 -14.56 -2.02
C THR A 68 -10.07 -16.04 -2.12
N PRO A 69 -10.54 -16.54 -3.28
CA PRO A 69 -10.81 -17.96 -3.48
C PRO A 69 -9.56 -18.82 -3.28
N GLU A 70 -9.74 -20.07 -2.86
CA GLU A 70 -8.64 -21.03 -2.78
C GLU A 70 -7.97 -21.23 -4.16
N GLY A 71 -6.64 -21.22 -4.18
CA GLY A 71 -5.86 -21.39 -5.41
C GLY A 71 -5.65 -20.11 -6.24
N VAL A 72 -6.08 -18.95 -5.73
CA VAL A 72 -5.79 -17.63 -6.33
C VAL A 72 -4.80 -16.89 -5.43
N ASP A 73 -3.82 -16.21 -6.03
CA ASP A 73 -2.91 -15.33 -5.30
C ASP A 73 -3.72 -14.21 -4.63
N SER A 74 -3.58 -14.05 -3.32
CA SER A 74 -4.35 -13.06 -2.56
C SER A 74 -3.83 -11.63 -2.71
N THR A 75 -2.81 -11.42 -3.53
CA THR A 75 -2.09 -10.16 -3.66
C THR A 75 -1.83 -9.81 -5.11
N VAL A 76 -1.62 -8.52 -5.35
CA VAL A 76 -1.15 -7.97 -6.63
C VAL A 76 0.07 -7.11 -6.39
N ASP A 77 1.04 -7.21 -7.30
CA ASP A 77 2.22 -6.37 -7.30
C ASP A 77 1.96 -5.10 -8.11
N ILE A 78 2.13 -3.96 -7.46
CA ILE A 78 1.97 -2.62 -8.04
C ILE A 78 3.36 -2.04 -8.22
N PHE A 79 3.80 -1.92 -9.47
CA PHE A 79 5.04 -1.25 -9.81
C PHE A 79 4.87 0.28 -9.74
N VAL A 80 5.82 0.95 -9.09
CA VAL A 80 5.85 2.42 -8.95
C VAL A 80 7.21 2.95 -9.40
N LYS A 81 7.19 4.03 -10.18
CA LYS A 81 8.36 4.84 -10.53
C LYS A 81 8.17 6.23 -9.95
N ARG A 82 9.16 6.75 -9.23
CA ARG A 82 9.18 8.13 -8.71
C ARG A 82 10.40 8.88 -9.21
N VAL A 83 10.26 10.20 -9.32
CA VAL A 83 11.38 11.13 -9.47
C VAL A 83 11.42 11.95 -8.18
N VAL A 84 12.56 11.95 -7.50
CA VAL A 84 12.69 12.66 -6.22
C VAL A 84 12.83 14.16 -6.50
N ALA A 85 12.22 14.98 -5.65
CA ALA A 85 12.36 16.43 -5.75
C ALA A 85 13.83 16.85 -5.62
N VAL A 86 14.31 17.69 -6.54
CA VAL A 86 15.71 18.16 -6.57
C VAL A 86 16.07 18.99 -5.34
N SER A 87 15.09 19.68 -4.74
CA SER A 87 15.28 20.51 -3.56
C SER A 87 14.17 20.31 -2.52
N GLY A 88 14.54 20.24 -1.24
CA GLY A 88 13.57 20.17 -0.15
C GLY A 88 12.74 18.88 -0.11
N SER A 89 13.32 17.75 -0.54
CA SER A 89 12.66 16.44 -0.64
C SER A 89 11.89 16.03 0.60
N ASP A 90 12.38 16.40 1.79
CA ASP A 90 11.78 16.03 3.08
C ASP A 90 10.47 16.78 3.36
N THR A 91 10.21 17.86 2.63
CA THR A 91 9.03 18.73 2.78
C THR A 91 8.21 18.86 1.50
N ALA A 92 8.69 18.28 0.40
CA ALA A 92 8.03 18.37 -0.89
C ALA A 92 6.74 17.54 -0.92
N THR A 93 5.71 18.07 -1.58
CA THR A 93 4.45 17.35 -1.79
C THR A 93 4.64 16.28 -2.86
N ASN A 94 4.19 15.06 -2.59
CA ASN A 94 4.16 14.00 -3.59
C ASN A 94 3.02 14.23 -4.58
N VAL A 95 3.33 14.24 -5.88
CA VAL A 95 2.35 14.31 -6.96
C VAL A 95 2.22 12.92 -7.58
N TRP A 96 1.00 12.39 -7.58
CA TRP A 96 0.69 11.09 -8.19
C TRP A 96 0.09 11.30 -9.57
N ILE A 97 0.62 10.58 -10.55
CA ILE A 97 0.14 10.64 -11.92
C ILE A 97 -0.32 9.24 -12.30
N MET A 98 -1.57 9.16 -12.72
CA MET A 98 -2.15 7.98 -13.29
C MET A 98 -2.54 8.33 -14.72
N GLN A 99 -1.94 7.63 -15.68
CA GLN A 99 -2.44 7.69 -17.05
C GLN A 99 -3.90 7.20 -17.04
N GLY A 100 -4.76 7.89 -17.79
CA GLY A 100 -6.14 7.48 -17.94
C GLY A 100 -6.28 6.17 -18.73
N GLY A 101 -7.50 5.62 -18.72
CA GLY A 101 -7.82 4.35 -19.39
C GLY A 101 -7.32 3.12 -18.61
N PRO A 102 -8.05 1.99 -18.65
CA PRO A 102 -7.56 0.75 -18.07
C PRO A 102 -6.47 0.11 -18.95
N GLY A 103 -5.44 -0.47 -18.33
CA GLY A 103 -4.46 -1.33 -18.99
C GLY A 103 -3.21 -0.64 -19.57
N ALA A 104 -3.13 0.69 -19.55
CA ALA A 104 -1.92 1.43 -19.92
C ALA A 104 -1.04 1.71 -18.70
N SER A 105 0.28 1.60 -18.85
CA SER A 105 1.21 1.92 -17.76
C SER A 105 1.45 3.41 -17.68
N SER A 106 1.14 4.02 -16.53
CA SER A 106 1.43 5.43 -16.25
C SER A 106 2.91 5.79 -16.40
N THR A 107 3.81 4.82 -16.29
CA THR A 107 5.26 5.02 -16.42
C THR A 107 5.73 5.17 -17.86
N ALA A 108 4.88 4.85 -18.84
CA ALA A 108 5.14 5.04 -20.27
C ALA A 108 4.76 6.46 -20.76
N SER A 109 4.25 7.31 -19.87
CA SER A 109 3.91 8.69 -20.22
C SER A 109 5.19 9.50 -20.49
N THR A 110 5.48 9.78 -21.76
CA THR A 110 6.64 10.55 -22.28
C THR A 110 6.66 12.03 -21.87
N TYR A 111 5.73 12.52 -21.05
CA TYR A 111 5.72 13.92 -20.67
C TYR A 111 6.80 14.18 -19.60
N PRO A 112 7.82 15.01 -19.90
CA PRO A 112 8.72 15.47 -18.86
C PRO A 112 7.89 16.27 -17.86
N LEU A 113 7.81 15.77 -16.63
CA LEU A 113 7.27 16.53 -15.51
C LEU A 113 8.24 17.65 -15.20
N VAL A 114 8.00 18.80 -15.81
CA VAL A 114 8.61 20.05 -15.38
C VAL A 114 7.79 20.54 -14.19
N LEU A 115 8.20 20.13 -12.99
CA LEU A 115 7.72 20.69 -11.71
C LEU A 115 8.72 21.74 -11.22
#